data_AF-A0A1J5KT31-F1
#
_entry.id   AF-A0A1J5KT31-F1
#
_cell.length_a   1.000
_cell.length_b   1.000
_cell.length_c   1.000
_cell.angle_alpha   90.00
_cell.angle_beta   90.00
_cell.angle_gamma   90.00
#
_symmetry.space_group_name_H-M   'P 1'
#
loop_
_entity.id
_entity.type
_entity.pdbx_description
1 polymer ?
#
loop_
_entity_poly.entity_id
_entity_poly.type
_entity_poly.pdbx_seq_one_letter_code
_entity_poly.pdbx_strand_id
1 'polypeptide(L)' 'MYAVFQSGGKQHRVSEGQTLRLEKLDVETGATVEFDKVLLVANGEEIAVGAP' A
#
# COMPACT_ATOMS: atom_id res chain seq x y z
N MET A 1 4.40 9.36 -7.73
CA MET A 1 3.12 8.83 -7.18
C MET A 1 3.42 8.06 -5.91
N TYR A 2 2.61 8.22 -4.87
CA TYR A 2 2.68 7.38 -3.67
C TYR A 2 1.28 7.01 -3.18
N ALA A 3 1.18 5.90 -2.47
CA ALA A 3 -0.06 5.45 -1.83
C ALA A 3 0.18 5.16 -0.34
N VAL A 4 -0.86 5.28 0.46
CA VAL A 4 -0.90 4.85 1.86
C VAL A 4 -1.93 3.74 1.98
N PHE A 5 -1.52 2.57 2.49
CA PHE A 5 -2.39 1.41 2.66
C PHE A 5 -2.19 0.77 4.03
N GLN A 6 -3.16 -0.03 4.48
CA GLN A 6 -3.07 -0.76 5.74
C GLN A 6 -2.66 -2.22 5.53
N SER A 7 -1.65 -2.68 6.27
CA SER A 7 -1.25 -4.09 6.33
C SER A 7 -0.67 -4.43 7.71
N GLY A 8 -1.08 -5.57 8.25
CA GLY A 8 -0.64 -6.02 9.59
C GLY A 8 -1.02 -5.05 10.72
N GLY A 9 -2.17 -4.37 10.60
CA GLY A 9 -2.63 -3.36 11.56
C GLY A 9 -1.88 -2.02 11.52
N LYS A 10 -0.88 -1.87 10.63
CA LYS A 10 -0.07 -0.65 10.47
C LYS A 10 -0.37 0.02 9.12
N GLN A 11 -0.15 1.32 9.04
CA GLN A 11 -0.20 2.06 7.77
C GLN A 11 1.20 2.15 7.15
N HIS A 12 1.27 1.95 5.84
CA HIS A 12 2.51 1.98 5.08
C HIS A 12 2.37 2.94 3.91
N ARG A 13 3.40 3.78 3.69
CA ARG A 13 3.51 4.63 2.50
C ARG A 13 4.44 3.95 1.48
N VAL A 14 3.97 3.82 0.25
CA VAL A 14 4.68 3.17 -0.85
C VAL A 14 4.71 4.04 -2.09
N SER A 15 5.81 3.95 -2.85
CA SER A 15 5.90 4.43 -4.23
C SER A 15 6.10 3.26 -5.18
N GLU A 16 5.75 3.44 -6.46
CA GLU A 16 5.98 2.43 -7.49
C GLU A 16 7.47 2.03 -7.56
N GLY A 17 7.74 0.72 -7.68
CA GLY A 17 9.10 0.16 -7.72
C GLY A 17 9.81 0.05 -6.36
N GLN A 18 9.19 0.49 -5.27
CA GLN A 18 9.78 0.42 -3.93
C GLN A 18 9.62 -0.98 -3.31
N THR A 19 10.70 -1.50 -2.74
CA THR A 19 10.65 -2.67 -1.84
C THR A 19 10.30 -2.24 -0.42
N LEU A 20 9.28 -2.87 0.17
CA LEU A 20 8.83 -2.61 1.54
C LEU A 20 8.92 -3.87 2.40
N ARG A 21 9.25 -3.68 3.67
CA ARG A 21 9.20 -4.73 4.69
C ARG A 21 7.86 -4.64 5.41
N LEU A 22 7.08 -5.71 5.34
CA LEU A 22 5.79 -5.85 5.99
C LEU A 22 5.86 -6.95 7.06
N GLU A 23 4.78 -7.09 7.82
CA GLU A 23 4.55 -8.29 8.64
C GLU A 23 4.37 -9.51 7.71
N LYS A 24 4.45 -10.72 8.28
CA LYS A 24 4.34 -11.97 7.51
C LYS A 24 2.98 -12.04 6.78
N LEU A 25 3.02 -12.31 5.48
CA LEU A 25 1.86 -12.62 4.65
C LEU A 25 1.90 -14.11 4.31
N ASP A 26 0.75 -14.78 4.32
CA ASP A 26 0.63 -16.20 3.99
C ASP A 26 0.45 -16.39 2.49
N VAL A 27 1.50 -16.07 1.74
CA VAL A 27 1.54 -16.12 0.27
C VAL A 27 2.87 -16.71 -0.19
N GLU A 28 2.87 -17.36 -1.35
CA GLU A 28 4.07 -17.93 -1.93
C GLU A 28 5.02 -16.84 -2.45
N THR A 29 6.33 -17.12 -2.43
CA THR A 29 7.33 -16.21 -3.00
C THR A 29 7.07 -16.00 -4.49
N GLY A 30 7.01 -14.73 -4.91
CA GLY A 30 6.73 -14.36 -6.29
C GLY A 30 5.24 -14.24 -6.64
N ALA A 31 4.34 -14.57 -5.70
CA ALA A 31 2.92 -14.29 -5.86
C ALA A 31 2.63 -12.78 -5.87
N THR A 32 1.67 -12.37 -6.68
CA THR A 32 1.10 -11.01 -6.63
C THR A 32 0.14 -10.92 -5.45
N VAL A 33 0.18 -9.80 -4.73
CA VAL A 33 -0.71 -9.52 -3.59
C VAL A 33 -1.43 -8.20 -3.85
N GLU A 34 -2.75 -8.21 -3.67
CA GLU A 34 -3.59 -7.01 -3.75
C GLU A 34 -3.93 -6.53 -2.34
N PHE A 35 -3.92 -5.21 -2.12
CA PHE A 35 -4.29 -4.60 -0.84
C PHE A 35 -5.55 -3.76 -1.02
N ASP A 36 -6.68 -4.22 -0.48
CA ASP A 36 -7.96 -3.53 -0.64
C ASP A 36 -8.07 -2.24 0.19
N LYS A 37 -7.35 -2.18 1.30
CA LYS A 37 -7.40 -1.06 2.26
C LYS A 37 -6.39 0.03 1.91
N VAL A 38 -6.65 0.74 0.82
CA VAL A 38 -5.90 1.94 0.43
C VAL A 38 -6.58 3.17 1.04
N LEU A 39 -5.84 3.90 1.87
CA LEU A 39 -6.32 5.08 2.60
C LEU A 39 -6.08 6.38 1.83
N LEU A 40 -5.04 6.42 0.99
CA LEU A 40 -4.70 7.61 0.23
C LEU A 40 -3.90 7.24 -1.02
N VAL A 41 -4.15 7.95 -2.12
CA VAL A 41 -3.31 7.92 -3.32
C VAL A 41 -2.99 9.36 -3.72
N ALA A 42 -1.71 9.65 -3.93
CA ALA A 42 -1.23 10.95 -4.36
C ALA A 42 -0.41 10.83 -5.65
N ASN A 43 -0.83 11.58 -6.67
CA ASN A 43 -0.18 11.66 -7.96
C ASN A 43 0.03 13.13 -8.37
N GLY A 44 1.20 13.70 -8.01
CA GLY A 44 1.49 15.11 -8.26
C GLY A 44 0.57 16.00 -7.42
N GLU A 45 -0.27 16.80 -8.10
CA GLU A 45 -1.26 17.67 -7.45
C GLU A 45 -2.58 16.95 -7.14
N GLU A 46 -2.84 15.79 -7.75
CA GLU A 46 -4.03 15.00 -7.48
C GLU A 46 -3.86 14.16 -6.22
N ILE A 47 -4.69 14.41 -5.20
CA ILE A 47 -4.71 13.65 -3.95
C ILE A 47 -6.11 13.10 -3.73
N ALA A 48 -6.24 11.77 -3.79
CA ALA A 48 -7.44 11.04 -3.41
C ALA A 48 -7.27 10.51 -1.97
N VAL A 49 -8.09 11.02 -1.05
CA VAL A 49 -8.14 10.55 0.34
C VAL A 49 -9.36 9.65 0.49
N GLY A 50 -9.15 8.41 0.92
CA GLY A 50 -10.23 7.47 1.24
C GLY A 50 -10.99 7.92 2.49
N ALA A 51 -12.30 7.72 2.50
CA ALA A 51 -13.13 7.86 3.70
C ALA A 51 -13.34 6.46 4.29
N PRO A 52 -12.55 6.06 5.30
CA PRO A 52 -12.56 4.70 5.85
C PRO A 52 -13.87 4.31 6.52
#